data_AF-A0A3M1FI64-F1
#
_entry.id   AF-A0A3M1FI64-F1
#
_cell.length_a   1.000
_cell.length_b   1.000
_cell.length_c   1.000
_cell.angle_alpha   90.00
_cell.angle_beta   90.00
_cell.angle_gamma   90.00
#
_symmetry.space_group_name_H-M   'P 1'
#
loop_
_entity.id
_entity.type
_entity.pdbx_description
1 polymer ?
#
loop_
_entity_poly.entity_id
_entity_poly.type
_entity_poly.pdbx_seq_one_letter_code
_entity_poly.pdbx_strand_id
1 'polypeptide(L)'
;MKLSLLPEVEALDRPHVRARYTIASPMYLHGVDSSEVIDRILPQSVKGALRFWWRAIHWADFYREAGGDTTAALKALAEADARLWGAADESIGQGKALISVDAPMLRNEGKAHPYLLGLGLRGQQGKGAGQSFKVTCHFRSTGEELEQDRAQVLKTLKTWG
;
A
#
# COMPACT_ATOMS: atom_id res chain seq x y z
N MET A 1 -4.72 21.75 -4.01
CA MET A 1 -4.45 20.36 -4.41
C MET A 1 -5.42 19.99 -5.53
N LYS A 2 -4.97 20.03 -6.79
CA LYS A 2 -5.81 19.78 -7.97
C LYS A 2 -5.67 18.31 -8.35
N LEU A 3 -6.69 17.50 -8.05
CA LEU A 3 -6.79 16.12 -8.52
C LEU A 3 -7.14 16.19 -10.02
N SER A 4 -6.15 16.08 -10.90
CA SER A 4 -6.40 16.00 -12.34
C SER A 4 -6.87 14.59 -12.69
N LEU A 5 -8.18 14.41 -12.77
CA LEU A 5 -8.82 13.27 -13.40
C LEU A 5 -8.73 13.45 -14.92
N LEU A 6 -7.65 12.98 -15.53
CA LEU A 6 -7.63 12.72 -16.98
C LEU A 6 -7.46 11.21 -17.18
N PRO A 7 -8.33 10.56 -17.98
CA PRO A 7 -8.21 9.15 -18.27
C PRO A 7 -7.13 8.98 -19.33
N GLU A 8 -5.93 8.61 -18.91
CA GLU A 8 -4.92 8.10 -19.83
C GLU A 8 -5.28 6.64 -20.11
N VAL A 9 -5.93 6.41 -21.25
CA VAL A 9 -6.46 5.12 -21.70
C VAL A 9 -5.31 4.21 -22.12
N GLU A 10 -4.78 3.45 -21.17
CA GLU A 10 -4.32 2.09 -21.43
C GLU A 10 -5.45 1.18 -21.00
N ALA A 11 -6.02 0.43 -21.96
CA ALA A 11 -7.07 -0.55 -21.70
C ALA A 11 -6.50 -1.71 -20.87
N LEU A 12 -6.39 -1.48 -19.55
CA LEU A 12 -6.35 -2.54 -18.57
C LEU A 12 -7.76 -3.11 -18.53
N ASP A 13 -7.95 -4.27 -19.19
CA ASP A 13 -9.18 -5.08 -19.26
C ASP A 13 -9.73 -5.53 -17.88
N ARG A 14 -9.18 -4.99 -16.79
CA ARG A 14 -9.58 -5.26 -15.40
C ARG A 14 -9.90 -3.95 -14.68
N PRO A 15 -10.99 -3.93 -13.89
CA PRO A 15 -11.30 -2.82 -13.00
C PRO A 15 -10.08 -2.48 -12.12
N HIS A 16 -9.73 -1.20 -12.07
CA HIS A 16 -8.56 -0.76 -11.30
C HIS A 16 -8.74 0.63 -10.72
N VAL A 17 -7.94 0.92 -9.69
CA VAL A 17 -7.78 2.26 -9.11
C VAL A 17 -6.29 2.60 -9.11
N ARG A 18 -5.98 3.84 -9.45
CA ARG A 18 -4.61 4.34 -9.55
C ARG A 18 -4.44 5.60 -8.72
N ALA A 19 -3.33 5.66 -7.97
CA ALA A 19 -2.91 6.83 -7.22
C ALA A 19 -1.47 7.18 -7.58
N ARG A 20 -1.16 8.47 -7.61
CA ARG A 20 0.20 8.98 -7.82
C ARG A 20 0.66 9.63 -6.51
N TYR A 21 1.82 9.20 -6.02
CA TYR A 21 2.43 9.72 -4.81
C TYR A 21 3.72 10.46 -5.15
N THR A 22 4.06 11.45 -4.34
CA THR A 22 5.36 12.13 -4.38
C THR A 22 6.08 11.87 -3.08
N ILE A 23 7.34 11.49 -3.19
CA ILE A 23 8.21 11.21 -2.05
C ILE A 23 8.59 12.56 -1.43
N ALA A 24 7.90 12.95 -0.37
CA ALA A 24 8.12 14.25 0.28
C ALA A 24 9.45 14.33 1.04
N SER A 25 9.92 13.20 1.56
CA SER A 25 11.17 13.06 2.31
C SER A 25 11.97 11.85 1.82
N PRO A 26 13.31 11.85 1.89
CA PRO A 26 14.12 10.71 1.48
C PRO A 26 13.62 9.39 2.10
N MET A 27 13.39 8.38 1.27
CA MET A 27 13.00 7.05 1.71
C MET A 27 14.22 6.20 2.03
N TYR A 28 14.06 5.28 2.99
CA TYR A 28 15.07 4.28 3.34
C TYR A 28 14.50 2.90 3.04
N LEU A 29 15.01 2.26 2.00
CA LEU A 29 14.55 0.96 1.54
C LEU A 29 15.55 -0.11 2.00
N HIS A 30 15.04 -1.19 2.57
CA HIS A 30 15.83 -2.33 3.03
C HIS A 30 15.48 -3.57 2.21
N GLY A 31 16.50 -4.27 1.73
CA GLY A 31 16.35 -5.58 1.11
C GLY A 31 16.32 -6.72 2.11
N VAL A 32 16.17 -7.93 1.57
CA VAL A 32 16.21 -9.16 2.38
C VAL A 32 17.59 -9.32 3.01
N ASP A 33 18.64 -8.91 2.27
CA ASP A 33 20.00 -8.79 2.76
C ASP A 33 20.42 -7.32 2.90
N SER A 34 21.14 -7.02 3.98
CA SER A 34 21.67 -5.67 4.26
C SER A 34 22.67 -5.15 3.22
N SER A 35 23.17 -6.02 2.33
CA SER A 35 24.06 -5.69 1.21
C SER A 35 23.32 -5.36 -0.09
N GLU A 36 22.01 -5.62 -0.16
CA GLU A 36 21.24 -5.42 -1.37
C GLU A 36 20.85 -3.94 -1.53
N VAL A 37 21.38 -3.31 -2.58
CA VAL A 37 21.04 -1.93 -2.93
C VAL A 37 19.67 -1.92 -3.60
N ILE A 38 18.64 -1.54 -2.84
CA ILE A 38 17.29 -1.37 -3.38
C ILE A 38 17.12 0.03 -3.94
N ASP A 39 17.09 0.11 -5.27
CA ASP A 39 16.86 1.35 -6.02
C ASP A 39 15.43 1.48 -6.57
N ARG A 40 14.54 0.57 -6.15
CA ARG A 40 13.15 0.52 -6.63
C ARG A 40 12.18 0.30 -5.48
N ILE A 41 11.01 0.91 -5.58
CA ILE A 41 9.92 0.69 -4.63
C ILE A 41 9.33 -0.69 -4.89
N LEU A 42 9.45 -1.59 -3.92
CA LEU A 42 8.90 -2.94 -4.04
C LEU A 42 7.36 -2.92 -3.88
N PRO A 43 6.60 -3.57 -4.79
CA PRO A 43 5.15 -3.70 -4.64
C PRO A 43 4.73 -4.35 -3.33
N GLN A 44 5.52 -5.29 -2.80
CA GLN A 44 5.23 -5.97 -1.53
C GLN A 44 5.30 -5.02 -0.32
N SER A 45 6.27 -4.11 -0.30
CA SER A 45 6.40 -3.10 0.77
C SER A 45 5.21 -2.13 0.75
N VAL A 46 4.82 -1.68 -0.44
CA VAL A 46 3.63 -0.83 -0.62
C VAL A 46 2.36 -1.57 -0.19
N LYS A 47 2.24 -2.86 -0.56
CA LYS A 47 1.12 -3.71 -0.12
C LYS A 47 1.05 -3.82 1.40
N GLY A 48 2.18 -4.03 2.07
CA GLY A 48 2.24 -4.09 3.53
C GLY A 48 1.75 -2.80 4.20
N ALA A 49 2.22 -1.65 3.72
CA ALA A 49 1.78 -0.34 4.22
C ALA A 49 0.27 -0.12 4.01
N LEU A 50 -0.25 -0.45 2.82
CA LEU A 50 -1.67 -0.32 2.52
C LEU A 50 -2.54 -1.25 3.37
N ARG A 51 -2.12 -2.50 3.60
CA ARG A 51 -2.82 -3.42 4.52
C ARG A 51 -2.87 -2.87 5.94
N PHE A 52 -1.76 -2.32 6.42
CA PHE A 52 -1.71 -1.69 7.74
C PHE A 52 -2.73 -0.54 7.86
N TRP A 53 -2.70 0.39 6.91
CA TRP A 53 -3.63 1.52 6.91
C TRP A 53 -5.08 1.10 6.71
N TRP A 54 -5.35 0.11 5.85
CA TRP A 54 -6.70 -0.45 5.67
C TRP A 54 -7.24 -0.98 7.00
N ARG A 55 -6.46 -1.78 7.73
CA ARG A 55 -6.86 -2.28 9.06
C ARG A 55 -7.10 -1.15 10.06
N ALA A 56 -6.23 -0.15 10.09
CA ALA A 56 -6.38 0.99 11.00
C ALA A 56 -7.65 1.81 10.71
N ILE A 57 -7.99 2.01 9.44
CA ILE A 57 -9.17 2.77 9.00
C ILE A 57 -10.46 2.00 9.30
N HIS A 58 -10.47 0.68 9.10
CA HIS A 58 -11.67 -0.15 9.22
C HIS A 58 -11.90 -0.70 10.62
N TRP A 59 -10.91 -0.63 11.52
CA TRP A 59 -11.01 -1.16 12.89
C TRP A 59 -12.28 -0.72 13.63
N ALA A 60 -12.60 0.58 13.60
CA ALA A 60 -13.75 1.12 14.32
C ALA A 60 -15.10 0.55 13.84
N ASP A 61 -15.22 0.29 12.53
CA ASP A 61 -16.43 -0.29 11.95
C ASP A 61 -16.59 -1.76 12.39
N PHE A 62 -15.52 -2.55 12.26
CA PHE A 62 -15.50 -3.95 12.71
C PHE A 62 -15.75 -4.10 14.22
N TYR A 63 -15.19 -3.20 15.05
CA TYR A 63 -15.39 -3.22 16.49
C TYR A 63 -16.85 -2.91 16.88
N ARG A 64 -17.48 -1.96 16.17
CA ARG A 64 -18.90 -1.62 16.35
C ARG A 64 -19.81 -2.75 15.90
N GLU A 65 -19.54 -3.36 14.75
CA GLU A 65 -20.33 -4.48 14.20
C GLU A 65 -20.26 -5.73 15.09
N ALA A 66 -19.13 -5.94 15.76
CA ALA A 66 -18.97 -7.00 16.76
C ALA A 66 -19.63 -6.68 18.13
N GLY A 67 -20.36 -5.57 18.26
CA GLY A 67 -21.01 -5.19 19.52
C GLY A 67 -20.02 -4.90 20.66
N GLY A 68 -18.78 -4.49 20.34
CA GLY A 68 -17.72 -4.24 21.32
C GLY A 68 -16.89 -5.46 21.69
N ASP A 69 -17.14 -6.64 21.09
CA ASP A 69 -16.28 -7.81 21.27
C ASP A 69 -15.01 -7.71 20.40
N THR A 70 -13.88 -7.46 21.08
CA THR A 70 -12.55 -7.36 20.45
C THR A 70 -12.15 -8.62 19.68
N THR A 71 -12.45 -9.81 20.21
CA THR A 71 -12.02 -11.07 19.61
C THR A 71 -12.79 -11.33 18.32
N ALA A 72 -14.10 -11.14 18.35
CA ALA A 72 -14.95 -11.26 17.17
C ALA A 72 -14.58 -10.21 16.10
N ALA A 73 -14.31 -8.97 16.50
CA ALA A 73 -13.89 -7.90 15.61
C ALA A 73 -12.55 -8.19 14.92
N LEU A 74 -11.54 -8.65 15.67
CA LEU A 74 -10.23 -8.99 15.11
C LEU A 74 -10.31 -10.15 14.13
N LYS A 75 -11.14 -11.17 14.42
CA LYS A 75 -11.35 -12.29 13.52
C LYS A 75 -12.02 -11.84 12.22
N ALA A 76 -13.10 -11.07 12.30
CA ALA A 76 -13.79 -10.54 11.12
C ALA A 76 -12.88 -9.63 10.28
N LEU A 77 -12.07 -8.77 10.93
CA LEU A 77 -11.11 -7.91 10.26
C LEU A 77 -10.02 -8.73 9.52
N ALA A 78 -9.50 -9.77 10.16
CA ALA A 78 -8.49 -10.65 9.57
C ALA A 78 -9.03 -11.42 8.36
N GLU A 79 -10.26 -11.93 8.44
CA GLU A 79 -10.95 -12.59 7.33
C GLU A 79 -11.17 -11.63 6.15
N ALA A 80 -11.60 -10.39 6.41
CA ALA A 80 -11.78 -9.38 5.39
C ALA A 80 -10.44 -8.91 4.76
N ASP A 81 -9.39 -8.71 5.56
CA ASP A 81 -8.04 -8.39 5.08
C ASP A 81 -7.49 -9.51 4.20
N ALA A 82 -7.67 -10.76 4.61
CA ALA A 82 -7.25 -11.93 3.85
C ALA A 82 -8.04 -12.09 2.54
N ARG A 83 -9.35 -11.83 2.54
CA ARG A 83 -10.18 -11.82 1.32
C ARG A 83 -9.71 -10.76 0.32
N LEU A 84 -9.47 -9.53 0.78
CA LEU A 84 -9.13 -8.41 -0.08
C LEU A 84 -7.69 -8.52 -0.59
N TRP A 85 -6.73 -8.74 0.30
CA TRP A 85 -5.30 -8.67 0.00
C TRP A 85 -4.62 -10.03 -0.16
N GLY A 86 -5.29 -11.12 0.21
CA GLY A 86 -4.75 -12.47 0.21
C GLY A 86 -4.02 -12.80 1.50
N ALA A 87 -3.93 -14.09 1.80
CA ALA A 87 -3.10 -14.65 2.85
C ALA A 87 -1.97 -15.49 2.24
N ALA A 88 -0.95 -15.80 3.05
CA ALA A 88 0.09 -16.77 2.68
C ALA A 88 -0.37 -18.23 2.89
N ASP A 89 -1.56 -18.42 3.46
CA ASP A 89 -2.20 -19.72 3.64
C ASP A 89 -2.76 -20.21 2.31
N GLU A 90 -2.33 -21.39 1.87
CA GLU A 90 -2.76 -22.03 0.62
C GLU A 90 -4.28 -22.27 0.59
N SER A 91 -4.93 -22.42 1.75
CA SER A 91 -6.37 -22.64 1.87
C SER A 91 -7.22 -21.39 1.59
N ILE A 92 -6.65 -20.20 1.76
CA ILE A 92 -7.34 -18.91 1.60
C ILE A 92 -7.17 -18.35 0.18
N GLY A 93 -6.12 -18.77 -0.53
CA GLY A 93 -5.89 -18.43 -1.93
C GLY A 93 -5.44 -16.98 -2.17
N GLN A 94 -5.43 -16.58 -3.45
CA GLN A 94 -4.98 -15.25 -3.87
C GLN A 94 -6.05 -14.18 -3.61
N GLY A 95 -5.62 -13.03 -3.06
CA GLY A 95 -6.51 -11.90 -2.76
C GLY A 95 -7.21 -11.31 -3.99
N LYS A 96 -8.34 -10.65 -3.75
CA LYS A 96 -9.14 -9.98 -4.79
C LYS A 96 -8.45 -8.73 -5.38
N ALA A 97 -7.55 -8.09 -4.63
CA ALA A 97 -6.79 -6.91 -5.05
C ALA A 97 -5.29 -7.21 -5.27
N LEU A 98 -4.81 -6.95 -6.49
CA LEU A 98 -3.40 -7.05 -6.89
C LEU A 98 -2.79 -5.66 -6.99
N ILE A 99 -1.56 -5.51 -6.51
CA ILE A 99 -0.84 -4.21 -6.54
C ILE A 99 0.26 -4.26 -7.58
N SER A 100 0.29 -3.22 -8.42
CA SER A 100 1.40 -2.87 -9.28
C SER A 100 1.96 -1.51 -8.85
N VAL A 101 3.29 -1.38 -8.88
CA VAL A 101 3.99 -0.12 -8.61
C VAL A 101 4.80 0.24 -9.84
N ASP A 102 4.50 1.40 -10.41
CA ASP A 102 5.26 2.02 -11.48
C ASP A 102 6.07 3.17 -10.89
N ALA A 103 7.37 2.96 -10.75
CA ALA A 103 8.30 3.92 -10.16
C ALA A 103 9.57 3.99 -11.01
N PRO A 104 10.14 5.19 -11.22
CA PRO A 104 11.47 5.30 -11.78
C PRO A 104 12.50 4.71 -10.80
N MET A 105 13.73 4.47 -11.28
CA MET A 105 14.85 4.23 -10.37
C MET A 105 15.02 5.44 -9.44
N LEU A 106 15.18 5.16 -8.15
CA LEU A 106 15.30 6.19 -7.14
C LEU A 106 16.71 6.75 -7.13
N ARG A 107 16.81 8.09 -7.11
CA ARG A 107 18.08 8.80 -6.99
C ARG A 107 18.55 8.75 -5.54
N ASN A 108 19.86 8.69 -5.34
CA ASN A 108 20.44 8.78 -4.00
C ASN A 108 20.43 10.24 -3.53
N GLU A 109 19.91 10.46 -2.32
CA GLU A 109 19.79 11.78 -1.67
C GLU A 109 20.93 12.02 -0.66
N GLY A 110 22.05 11.30 -0.77
CA GLY A 110 23.16 11.41 0.17
C GLY A 110 22.88 10.75 1.53
N LYS A 111 23.68 11.09 2.55
CA LYS A 111 23.65 10.42 3.86
C LYS A 111 22.42 10.84 4.67
N ALA A 112 21.89 9.90 5.47
CA ALA A 112 20.79 10.15 6.39
C ALA A 112 21.02 11.40 7.27
N HIS A 113 19.97 12.20 7.43
CA HIS A 113 20.03 13.39 8.29
C HIS A 113 20.29 13.01 9.76
N PRO A 114 20.98 13.87 10.54
CA PRO A 114 21.35 13.58 11.93
C PRO A 114 20.18 13.23 12.85
N TYR A 115 18.99 13.77 12.60
CA TYR A 115 17.79 13.49 13.40
C TYR A 115 17.23 12.07 13.18
N LEU A 116 17.72 11.34 12.18
CA LEU A 116 17.33 9.96 11.88
C LEU A 116 18.32 8.92 12.46
N LEU A 117 19.40 9.37 13.11
CA LEU A 117 20.48 8.50 13.60
C LEU A 117 20.05 7.53 14.71
N GLY A 118 18.96 7.81 15.44
CA GLY A 118 18.39 6.93 16.45
C GLY A 118 17.52 5.79 15.92
N LEU A 119 17.23 5.77 14.60
CA LEU A 119 16.31 4.81 13.97
C LEU A 119 17.05 3.62 13.30
N GLY A 120 18.32 3.40 13.61
CA GLY A 120 19.13 2.36 12.96
C GLY A 120 19.54 2.69 11.52
N LEU A 121 19.30 3.92 11.05
CA LEU A 121 19.59 4.37 9.69
C LEU A 121 21.03 4.90 9.50
N ARG A 122 21.92 4.62 10.46
CA ARG A 122 23.30 5.11 10.43
C ARG A 122 24.04 4.51 9.23
N GLY A 123 24.51 5.39 8.34
CA GLY A 123 25.25 4.97 7.14
C GLY A 123 24.37 4.60 5.94
N GLN A 124 23.04 4.64 6.10
CA GLN A 124 22.13 4.44 4.98
C GLN A 124 21.97 5.70 4.13
N GLN A 125 21.73 5.48 2.84
CA GLN A 125 21.45 6.54 1.88
C GLN A 125 19.94 6.69 1.72
N GLY A 126 19.46 7.92 1.93
CA GLY A 126 18.09 8.26 1.59
C GLY A 126 17.89 8.25 0.08
N LYS A 127 16.67 7.96 -0.38
CA LYS A 127 16.37 7.82 -1.81
C LYS A 127 15.11 8.59 -2.23
N GLY A 128 15.23 9.22 -3.39
CA GLY A 128 14.14 9.69 -4.24
C GLY A 128 13.27 10.80 -3.72
N ALA A 129 13.78 11.69 -2.87
CA ALA A 129 13.04 12.89 -2.48
C ALA A 129 12.62 13.71 -3.71
N GLY A 130 11.37 14.18 -3.72
CA GLY A 130 10.76 14.88 -4.85
C GLY A 130 10.40 14.00 -6.06
N GLN A 131 10.80 12.71 -6.09
CA GLN A 131 10.36 11.80 -7.16
C GLN A 131 8.93 11.32 -6.92
N SER A 132 8.24 11.01 -8.02
CA SER A 132 6.88 10.46 -7.96
C SER A 132 6.86 9.01 -8.41
N PHE A 133 5.91 8.26 -7.87
CA PHE A 133 5.59 6.89 -8.28
C PHE A 133 4.07 6.71 -8.35
N LYS A 134 3.63 5.72 -9.11
CA LYS A 134 2.22 5.36 -9.26
C LYS A 134 1.99 4.00 -8.61
N VAL A 135 0.89 3.89 -7.89
CA VAL A 135 0.38 2.62 -7.37
C VAL A 135 -0.93 2.33 -8.07
N THR A 136 -1.04 1.15 -8.67
CA THR A 136 -2.26 0.67 -9.30
C THR A 136 -2.75 -0.59 -8.58
N CYS A 137 -4.00 -0.55 -8.12
CA CYS A 137 -4.69 -1.71 -7.56
C CYS A 137 -5.64 -2.27 -8.61
N HIS A 138 -5.43 -3.51 -9.02
CA HIS A 138 -6.28 -4.24 -9.96
C HIS A 138 -7.19 -5.19 -9.19
N PHE A 139 -8.47 -5.21 -9.54
CA PHE A 139 -9.47 -6.05 -8.89
C PHE A 139 -9.83 -7.24 -9.77
N ARG A 140 -10.02 -8.40 -9.13
CA ARG A 140 -10.54 -9.61 -9.77
C ARG A 140 -12.05 -9.76 -9.62
N SER A 141 -12.67 -9.06 -8.66
CA SER A 141 -14.10 -9.10 -8.43
C SER A 141 -14.88 -8.35 -9.53
N THR A 142 -16.13 -8.75 -9.73
CA THR A 142 -17.09 -8.09 -10.62
C THR A 142 -18.39 -7.80 -9.84
N GLY A 143 -19.19 -6.85 -10.30
CA GLY A 143 -20.49 -6.52 -9.68
C GLY A 143 -20.40 -5.64 -8.43
N GLU A 144 -21.31 -5.84 -7.47
CA GLU A 144 -21.45 -4.98 -6.29
C GLU A 144 -20.25 -5.10 -5.31
N GLU A 145 -19.71 -6.30 -5.17
CA GLU A 145 -18.50 -6.54 -4.36
C GLU A 145 -17.30 -5.72 -4.85
N LEU A 146 -17.18 -5.56 -6.18
CA LEU A 146 -16.12 -4.75 -6.77
C LEU A 146 -16.24 -3.29 -6.33
N GLU A 147 -17.43 -2.70 -6.39
CA GLU A 147 -17.60 -1.29 -6.02
C GLU A 147 -17.33 -1.07 -4.52
N GLN A 148 -17.72 -2.02 -3.67
CA GLN A 148 -17.39 -1.96 -2.25
C GLN A 148 -15.87 -2.08 -2.02
N ASP A 149 -15.20 -3.08 -2.58
CA ASP A 149 -13.76 -3.29 -2.43
C ASP A 149 -12.99 -2.08 -2.99
N ARG A 150 -13.42 -1.54 -4.14
CA ARG A 150 -12.86 -0.36 -4.79
C ARG A 150 -13.00 0.89 -3.92
N ALA A 151 -14.16 1.11 -3.31
CA ALA A 151 -14.39 2.25 -2.42
C ALA A 151 -13.47 2.18 -1.18
N GLN A 152 -13.32 1.00 -0.58
CA GLN A 152 -12.44 0.80 0.58
C GLN A 152 -10.97 1.03 0.23
N VAL A 153 -10.50 0.47 -0.89
CA VAL A 153 -9.12 0.69 -1.37
C VAL A 153 -8.89 2.15 -1.73
N LEU A 154 -9.85 2.82 -2.37
CA LEU A 154 -9.76 4.24 -2.69
C LEU A 154 -9.66 5.10 -1.42
N LYS A 155 -10.46 4.79 -0.38
CA LYS A 155 -10.36 5.44 0.94
C LYS A 155 -8.96 5.25 1.53
N THR A 156 -8.42 4.03 1.46
CA THR A 156 -7.08 3.71 1.98
C THR A 156 -5.97 4.46 1.25
N LEU A 157 -6.01 4.49 -0.09
CA LEU A 157 -5.03 5.22 -0.91
C LEU A 157 -5.04 6.73 -0.62
N LYS A 158 -6.22 7.31 -0.36
CA LYS A 158 -6.35 8.73 0.01
C LYS A 158 -5.86 9.05 1.42
N THR A 159 -5.92 8.10 2.35
CA THR A 159 -5.49 8.32 3.73
C THR A 159 -3.99 8.14 3.91
N TRP A 160 -3.36 7.29 3.10
CA TRP A 160 -1.93 7.01 3.21
C TRP A 160 -1.03 8.15 2.69
N GLY A 161 -1.39 8.78 1.56
CA GLY A 161 -0.58 9.82 0.91
C GLY A 161 -1.08 11.23 1.15
#